data_AF-A0A5E4I1Y9-F1
#
_entry.id   AF-A0A5E4I1Y9-F1
#
_cell.length_a   1.000
_cell.length_b   1.000
_cell.length_c   1.000
_cell.angle_alpha   90.00
_cell.angle_beta   90.00
_cell.angle_gamma   90.00
#
_symmetry.space_group_name_H-M   'P 1'
#
loop_
_entity.id
_entity.type
_entity.pdbx_description
1 polymer ?
#
loop_
_entity_poly.entity_id
_entity_poly.type
_entity_poly.pdbx_seq_one_letter_code
_entity_poly.pdbx_strand_id
1 'polypeptide(L)'
;MSFATAYALTVLIETAALLLLLPKEDRRLVVLAGILASSITLPILWFVLSPLIPHESLFVENLLLRIFLMLFFEVAAIAVEAFVFRNIFSQLKWKGAFEISFLANAASFLIGLFIL
;
A
#
# COMPACT_ATOMS: atom_id res chain seq x y z
N MET A 1 -16.12 -2.83 5.29
CA MET A 1 -15.15 -2.47 6.37
C MET A 1 -15.13 -0.95 6.55
N SER A 2 -14.92 -0.42 7.75
CA SER A 2 -14.77 1.04 7.95
C SER A 2 -13.37 1.52 7.53
N PHE A 3 -13.21 2.79 7.14
CA PHE A 3 -11.90 3.36 6.82
C PHE A 3 -10.89 3.20 7.97
N ALA A 4 -11.31 3.45 9.21
CA ALA A 4 -10.44 3.32 10.38
C ALA A 4 -9.94 1.88 10.56
N THR A 5 -10.81 0.89 10.32
CA THR A 5 -10.42 -0.53 10.37
C THR A 5 -9.46 -0.88 9.24
N ALA A 6 -9.73 -0.42 8.01
CA ALA A 6 -8.87 -0.63 6.86
C ALA A 6 -7.47 -0.05 7.13
N TYR A 7 -7.42 1.18 7.60
CA TYR A 7 -6.19 1.89 7.94
C TYR A 7 -5.37 1.17 9.01
N ALA A 8 -6.00 0.80 10.13
CA ALA A 8 -5.31 0.08 11.19
C ALA A 8 -4.72 -1.25 10.67
N LEU A 9 -5.48 -1.97 9.85
CA LEU A 9 -5.04 -3.24 9.29
C LEU A 9 -3.88 -3.05 8.30
N THR A 10 -3.97 -2.09 7.37
CA THR A 10 -2.91 -1.77 6.42
C THR A 10 -1.62 -1.38 7.13
N VAL A 11 -1.69 -0.47 8.12
CA VAL A 11 -0.51 -0.06 8.90
C VAL A 11 0.13 -1.26 9.61
N LEU A 12 -0.68 -2.15 10.21
CA LEU A 12 -0.16 -3.33 10.89
C LEU A 12 0.53 -4.29 9.93
N ILE A 13 -0.08 -4.57 8.77
CA ILE A 13 0.47 -5.50 7.79
C ILE A 13 1.74 -4.94 7.15
N GLU A 14 1.72 -3.69 6.70
CA GLU A 14 2.89 -3.03 6.10
C GLU A 14 4.03 -2.93 7.10
N THR A 15 3.75 -2.54 8.35
CA THR A 15 4.78 -2.48 9.39
C THR A 15 5.37 -3.87 9.68
N ALA A 16 4.53 -4.91 9.74
CA ALA A 16 4.99 -6.28 9.94
C ALA A 16 5.86 -6.75 8.76
N ALA A 17 5.45 -6.48 7.52
CA ALA A 17 6.24 -6.78 6.33
C ALA A 17 7.58 -6.05 6.35
N LEU A 18 7.60 -4.75 6.67
CA LEU A 18 8.82 -3.97 6.78
C LEU A 18 9.75 -4.49 7.88
N LEU A 19 9.22 -4.89 9.04
CA LEU A 19 10.03 -5.48 10.12
C LEU A 19 10.71 -6.79 9.70
N LEU A 20 10.05 -7.58 8.85
CA LEU A 20 10.62 -8.81 8.28
C LEU A 20 11.67 -8.51 7.20
N LEU A 21 11.42 -7.51 6.36
CA LEU A 21 12.31 -7.13 5.25
C LEU A 21 13.54 -6.31 5.71
N LEU A 22 13.41 -5.56 6.81
CA LEU A 22 14.42 -4.66 7.36
C LEU A 22 14.78 -5.00 8.82
N PRO A 23 15.24 -6.24 9.12
CA PRO A 23 15.43 -6.71 10.50
C PRO A 23 16.57 -6.00 11.26
N LYS A 24 17.45 -5.28 10.55
CA LYS A 24 18.62 -4.59 11.11
C LYS A 24 18.38 -3.10 11.35
N GLU A 25 17.24 -2.57 10.92
CA GLU A 25 16.92 -1.15 11.03
C GLU A 25 16.34 -0.79 12.39
N ASP A 26 16.38 0.50 12.73
CA ASP A 26 15.70 1.01 13.93
C ASP A 26 14.19 0.76 13.79
N ARG A 27 13.64 -0.03 14.73
CA ARG A 27 12.21 -0.37 14.77
C ARG A 27 11.31 0.86 14.81
N ARG A 28 11.76 1.97 15.42
CA ARG A 28 11.00 3.23 15.44
C ARG A 28 10.86 3.82 14.04
N LEU A 29 11.92 3.75 13.24
CA LEU A 29 11.90 4.21 11.85
C LEU A 29 11.03 3.29 10.99
N VAL A 30 11.07 1.98 11.23
CA VAL A 30 10.20 1.01 10.53
C VAL A 30 8.72 1.27 10.80
N VAL A 31 8.35 1.47 12.06
CA VAL A 31 6.95 1.80 12.42
C VAL A 31 6.55 3.14 11.80
N LEU A 32 7.42 4.15 11.87
CA LEU A 32 7.16 5.45 11.25
C LEU A 32 6.97 5.33 9.73
N ALA A 33 7.80 4.52 9.07
CA ALA A 33 7.71 4.28 7.63
C ALA A 33 6.38 3.63 7.25
N GLY A 34 5.93 2.59 7.95
CA GLY A 34 4.63 1.97 7.71
C GLY A 34 3.48 2.95 7.91
N ILE A 35 3.48 3.72 9.00
CA ILE A 35 2.45 4.74 9.24
C ILE A 35 2.42 5.80 8.13
N LEU A 36 3.58 6.34 7.73
CA LEU A 36 3.65 7.39 6.72
C LEU A 36 3.25 6.89 5.34
N ALA A 37 3.74 5.72 4.93
CA ALA A 37 3.36 5.03 3.71
C ALA A 37 1.83 4.89 3.61
N SER A 38 1.23 4.18 4.57
CA SER A 38 -0.22 3.94 4.59
C SER A 38 -1.04 5.23 4.69
N SER A 39 -0.54 6.25 5.40
CA SER A 39 -1.25 7.54 5.55
C SER A 39 -1.27 8.37 4.26
N ILE A 40 -0.35 8.13 3.35
CA ILE A 40 -0.34 8.81 2.05
C ILE A 40 -1.15 8.00 1.04
N THR A 41 -0.93 6.69 0.96
CA THR A 41 -1.52 5.84 -0.08
C THR A 41 -2.99 5.52 0.18
N LEU A 42 -3.35 5.16 1.42
CA LEU A 42 -4.70 4.66 1.72
C LEU A 42 -5.81 5.70 1.60
N PRO A 43 -5.65 6.98 2.02
CA PRO A 43 -6.69 7.98 1.81
C PRO A 43 -6.97 8.25 0.33
N ILE A 44 -5.94 8.18 -0.52
CA ILE A 44 -6.09 8.32 -1.98
C ILE A 44 -6.93 7.15 -2.51
N LEU A 45 -6.59 5.93 -2.12
CA LEU A 45 -7.35 4.74 -2.50
C LEU A 45 -8.82 4.82 -2.03
N TRP A 46 -9.04 5.19 -0.77
CA TRP A 46 -10.37 5.12 -0.17
C TRP A 46 -11.30 6.26 -0.62
N PHE A 47 -10.82 7.50 -0.60
CA PHE A 47 -11.65 8.68 -0.84
C PHE A 47 -11.62 9.17 -2.29
N VAL A 48 -10.57 8.86 -3.04
CA VAL A 48 -10.47 9.25 -4.46
C VAL A 48 -10.86 8.09 -5.36
N LEU A 49 -10.30 6.89 -5.14
CA LEU A 49 -10.50 5.78 -6.07
C LEU A 49 -11.82 5.02 -5.83
N SER A 50 -12.14 4.66 -4.58
CA SER A 50 -13.35 3.87 -4.30
C SER A 50 -14.63 4.50 -4.88
N PRO A 51 -14.84 5.84 -4.83
CA PRO A 51 -16.03 6.46 -5.44
C PRO A 51 -16.03 6.45 -6.98
N LEU A 52 -14.85 6.41 -7.60
CA LEU A 52 -14.71 6.35 -9.08
C LEU A 52 -14.99 4.94 -9.63
N ILE A 53 -15.05 3.94 -8.75
CA ILE A 53 -15.37 2.56 -9.09
C ILE A 53 -16.86 2.34 -8.74
N PRO A 54 -17.81 2.53 -9.68
CA PRO A 54 -19.24 2.48 -9.36
C PRO A 54 -19.62 1.11 -8.80
N HIS A 55 -20.13 1.01 -7.57
CA HIS A 55 -20.42 -0.29 -6.95
C HIS A 55 -21.63 -1.02 -7.54
N GLU A 56 -22.47 -0.35 -8.36
CA GLU A 56 -23.81 -0.86 -8.70
C GLU A 56 -24.04 -1.38 -10.13
N SER A 57 -23.10 -1.31 -11.08
CA SER A 57 -23.32 -1.93 -12.40
C SER A 57 -22.29 -3.01 -12.74
N LEU A 58 -22.76 -4.26 -12.62
CA LEU A 58 -22.16 -5.52 -13.08
C LEU A 58 -22.15 -5.63 -14.63
N PHE A 59 -22.06 -4.51 -15.36
CA PHE A 59 -21.89 -4.60 -16.81
C PHE A 59 -20.41 -4.72 -17.16
N VAL A 60 -20.09 -5.79 -17.90
CA VAL A 60 -18.77 -6.19 -18.43
C VAL A 60 -18.00 -5.02 -19.05
N GLU A 61 -18.70 -3.99 -19.54
CA GLU A 61 -18.15 -2.79 -20.17
C GLU A 61 -17.20 -1.99 -19.27
N ASN A 62 -17.34 -2.06 -17.95
CA ASN A 62 -16.47 -1.33 -17.02
C ASN A 62 -15.41 -2.20 -16.32
N LEU A 63 -15.33 -3.51 -16.62
CA LEU A 63 -14.38 -4.39 -15.94
C LEU A 63 -12.93 -4.03 -16.27
N LEU A 64 -12.62 -3.77 -17.55
CA LEU A 64 -11.28 -3.39 -17.98
C LEU A 64 -10.83 -2.06 -17.37
N LEU A 65 -11.73 -1.06 -17.29
CA LEU A 65 -11.44 0.22 -16.67
C LEU A 65 -11.15 0.07 -15.17
N ARG A 66 -11.91 -0.77 -14.46
CA ARG A 66 -11.67 -1.05 -13.03
C ARG A 66 -10.33 -1.72 -12.79
N ILE A 67 -10.00 -2.74 -13.59
CA ILE A 67 -8.70 -3.43 -13.50
C ILE A 67 -7.57 -2.43 -13.79
N PHE A 68 -7.72 -1.62 -14.84
CA PHE A 68 -6.73 -0.60 -15.19
C PHE A 68 -6.53 0.42 -14.06
N LEU A 69 -7.62 0.97 -13.51
CA LEU A 69 -7.55 1.91 -12.40
C LEU A 69 -6.90 1.27 -11.17
N MET A 70 -7.32 0.07 -10.78
CA MET A 70 -6.72 -0.67 -9.66
C MET A 70 -5.21 -0.85 -9.86
N LEU A 71 -4.78 -1.37 -11.01
CA LEU A 71 -3.36 -1.56 -11.32
C LEU A 71 -2.57 -0.24 -11.34
N PHE A 72 -3.15 0.82 -11.91
CA PHE A 72 -2.52 2.14 -11.95
C PHE A 72 -2.25 2.67 -10.54
N PHE A 73 -3.21 2.53 -9.62
CA PHE A 73 -3.06 2.98 -8.24
C PHE A 73 -2.10 2.09 -7.43
N GLU A 74 -2.07 0.78 -7.66
CA GLU A 74 -1.06 -0.10 -7.06
C GLU A 74 0.35 0.33 -7.46
N VAL A 75 0.59 0.58 -8.74
CA VAL A 75 1.89 1.08 -9.22
C VAL A 75 2.23 2.45 -8.62
N ALA A 76 1.23 3.34 -8.51
CA ALA A 76 1.42 4.65 -7.90
C ALA A 76 1.72 4.55 -6.40
N ALA A 77 1.00 3.68 -5.67
CA ALA A 77 1.21 3.41 -4.24
C ALA A 77 2.63 2.88 -4.02
N ILE A 78 3.05 1.89 -4.81
CA ILE A 78 4.40 1.34 -4.76
C ILE A 78 5.45 2.45 -4.95
N ALA A 79 5.26 3.35 -5.92
CA ALA A 79 6.19 4.44 -6.18
C ALA A 79 6.25 5.46 -5.03
N VAL A 80 5.09 5.84 -4.47
CA VAL A 80 5.00 6.75 -3.33
C VAL A 80 5.65 6.14 -2.09
N GLU A 81 5.39 4.88 -1.80
CA GLU A 81 5.99 4.18 -0.66
C GLU A 81 7.49 3.97 -0.83
N ALA A 82 7.93 3.63 -2.04
CA ALA A 82 9.36 3.55 -2.35
C ALA A 82 10.05 4.91 -2.12
N PHE A 83 9.38 6.02 -2.47
CA PHE A 83 9.86 7.36 -2.14
C PHE A 83 9.94 7.58 -0.63
N VAL A 84 8.91 7.24 0.14
CA VAL A 84 8.91 7.34 1.61
C VAL A 84 10.06 6.53 2.22
N PHE A 85 10.17 5.25 1.86
CA PHE A 85 11.20 4.34 2.37
C PHE A 85 12.60 4.81 2.01
N ARG A 86 12.81 5.30 0.78
CA ARG A 86 14.10 5.85 0.35
C ARG A 86 14.54 7.05 1.20
N ASN A 87 13.61 7.90 1.61
CA ASN A 87 13.89 9.10 2.40
C ASN A 87 14.07 8.79 3.89
N ILE A 88 13.38 7.78 4.42
CA ILE A 88 13.53 7.36 5.82
C ILE A 88 14.80 6.51 6.00
N PHE A 89 15.03 5.56 5.11
CA PHE A 89 16.15 4.63 5.14
C PHE A 89 17.21 5.07 4.15
N SER A 90 18.10 5.97 4.60
CA SER A 90 19.10 6.61 3.74
C SER A 90 20.03 5.62 3.00
N GLN A 91 20.23 4.43 3.57
CA GLN A 91 21.00 3.31 3.03
C GLN A 91 20.30 2.55 1.89
N LEU A 92 18.97 2.65 1.77
CA LEU A 92 18.25 2.02 0.66
C LEU A 92 18.53 2.80 -0.63
N LYS A 93 19.03 2.11 -1.64
CA LYS A 93 19.02 2.64 -3.02
C LYS A 93 17.60 2.57 -3.56
N TRP A 94 17.29 3.38 -4.58
CA TRP A 94 15.97 3.36 -5.25
C TRP A 94 15.48 1.96 -5.57
N LYS A 95 16.34 1.13 -6.18
CA LYS A 95 16.01 -0.28 -6.48
C LYS A 95 15.52 -1.05 -5.24
N GLY A 96 16.25 -0.97 -4.13
CA GLY A 96 15.88 -1.66 -2.88
C GLY A 96 14.60 -1.09 -2.25
N ALA A 97 14.39 0.22 -2.33
CA ALA A 97 13.16 0.84 -1.86
C ALA A 97 11.92 0.39 -2.66
N PHE A 98 12.06 0.26 -3.99
CA PHE A 98 11.01 -0.30 -4.85
C PHE A 98 10.75 -1.78 -4.56
N GLU A 99 11.80 -2.60 -4.37
CA GLU A 99 11.65 -4.02 -4.03
C GLU A 99 10.91 -4.20 -2.70
N ILE A 100 11.28 -3.41 -1.68
CA ILE A 100 10.62 -3.46 -0.37
C ILE A 100 9.17 -2.99 -0.46
N SER A 101 8.93 -1.88 -1.15
CA SER A 101 7.58 -1.34 -1.37
C SER A 101 6.67 -2.32 -2.10
N PHE A 102 7.18 -2.95 -3.17
CA PHE A 102 6.46 -3.99 -3.89
C PHE A 102 6.10 -5.17 -2.99
N LEU A 103 7.06 -5.67 -2.18
CA LEU A 103 6.82 -6.79 -1.29
C LEU A 103 5.84 -6.45 -0.15
N ALA A 104 5.90 -5.24 0.40
CA ALA A 104 4.98 -4.78 1.43
C ALA A 104 3.55 -4.65 0.88
N ASN A 105 3.38 -4.04 -0.30
CA ASN A 105 2.08 -3.95 -0.98
C ASN A 105 1.54 -5.33 -1.37
N ALA A 106 2.39 -6.21 -1.91
CA ALA A 106 1.97 -7.57 -2.23
C ALA A 106 1.51 -8.35 -1.00
N ALA A 107 2.19 -8.20 0.14
CA ALA A 107 1.76 -8.79 1.41
C ALA A 107 0.42 -8.23 1.88
N SER A 108 0.25 -6.91 1.82
CA SER A 108 -1.01 -6.21 2.15
C SER A 108 -2.17 -6.67 1.26
N PHE A 109 -1.95 -6.75 -0.05
CA PHE A 109 -2.93 -7.23 -1.02
C PHE A 109 -3.32 -8.70 -0.77
N LEU A 110 -2.34 -9.60 -0.60
CA LEU A 110 -2.61 -11.01 -0.34
C LEU A 110 -3.39 -11.22 0.96
N ILE A 111 -3.00 -10.54 2.04
CA ILE A 111 -3.72 -10.63 3.32
C ILE A 111 -5.13 -10.02 3.19
N GLY A 112 -5.27 -8.92 2.45
CA GLY A 112 -6.56 -8.33 2.11
C GLY A 112 -7.51 -9.32 1.43
N LEU A 113 -7.01 -10.16 0.50
CA LEU A 113 -7.80 -11.21 -0.15
C LEU A 113 -8.28 -12.32 0.80
N PHE A 114 -7.61 -12.55 1.93
CA PHE A 114 -8.02 -13.57 2.90
C PHE A 114 -8.98 -13.04 3.98
N ILE A 115 -9.03 -11.72 4.19
CA ILE A 115 -9.83 -11.07 5.23
C ILE A 115 -11.17 -10.54 4.70
N LEU A 116 -11.26 -10.25 3.39
CA LEU A 116 -12.45 -9.77 2.69
C LEU A 116 -13.22 -10.93 2.03
#